data_AF-A0A441V909-F1
#
_entry.id   AF-A0A441V909-F1
#
_cell.length_a   1.000
_cell.length_b   1.000
_cell.length_c   1.000
_cell.angle_alpha   90.00
_cell.angle_beta   90.00
_cell.angle_gamma   90.00
#
_symmetry.space_group_name_H-M   'P 1'
#
loop_
_entity.id
_entity.type
_entity.pdbx_description
1 polymer ?
#
loop_
_entity_poly.entity_id
_entity_poly.type
_entity_poly.pdbx_seq_one_letter_code
_entity_poly.pdbx_strand_id
1 'polypeptide(L)'
;PDIAIPVFDRSMEFSRAAASIIAADTKFILVEGNYLLLDEEPWSRLAPLFDFSIFVDVPRAELERRLLERWHEHGRSDDDARAWIASNDMPNIDRVLARRRPADLVIGYQP
;
A
#
# COMPACT_ATOMS: atom_id res chain seq x y z
N PRO A 1 -7.15 23.90 -10.65
CA PRO A 1 -7.39 23.26 -11.97
C PRO A 1 -7.66 21.78 -11.74
N ASP A 2 -8.36 21.12 -12.65
CA ASP A 2 -8.53 19.67 -12.60
C ASP A 2 -7.19 18.98 -12.83
N ILE A 3 -6.93 17.90 -12.10
CA ILE A 3 -5.66 17.16 -12.15
C ILE A 3 -5.91 15.74 -12.65
N ALA A 4 -5.27 15.37 -13.74
CA ALA A 4 -5.30 13.99 -14.23
C ALA A 4 -4.28 13.13 -13.47
N ILE A 5 -4.71 11.96 -13.01
CA ILE A 5 -3.88 11.00 -12.26
C ILE A 5 -3.79 9.66 -13.01
N PRO A 6 -2.68 8.90 -12.83
CA PRO A 6 -2.61 7.54 -13.32
C PRO A 6 -3.51 6.61 -12.48
N VAL A 7 -4.00 5.54 -13.10
CA VAL A 7 -4.69 4.43 -12.40
C VAL A 7 -3.93 3.15 -12.71
N PHE A 8 -3.63 2.37 -11.68
CA PHE A 8 -3.01 1.06 -11.84
C PHE A 8 -4.07 0.02 -12.23
N ASP A 9 -3.95 -0.54 -13.43
CA ASP A 9 -4.86 -1.57 -13.91
C ASP A 9 -4.39 -2.94 -13.43
N ARG A 10 -5.10 -3.52 -12.45
CA ARG A 10 -4.77 -4.82 -11.86
C ARG A 10 -4.96 -5.99 -12.83
N SER A 11 -5.76 -5.83 -13.89
CA SER A 11 -5.97 -6.87 -14.90
C SER A 11 -4.84 -6.96 -15.91
N MET A 12 -4.09 -5.86 -16.08
CA MET A 12 -3.00 -5.74 -17.07
C MET A 12 -1.63 -5.50 -16.43
N GLU A 13 -1.55 -5.39 -15.10
CA GLU A 13 -0.34 -5.12 -14.31
C GLU A 13 0.47 -3.87 -14.73
N PHE A 14 -0.19 -2.83 -15.27
CA PHE A 14 0.50 -1.58 -15.61
C PHE A 14 -0.30 -0.32 -15.24
N SER A 15 0.42 0.81 -15.15
CA SER A 15 -0.18 2.12 -14.87
C SER A 15 -0.69 2.78 -16.15
N ARG A 16 -1.99 3.07 -16.22
CA ARG A 16 -2.61 3.85 -17.28
C ARG A 16 -2.53 5.34 -16.94
N ALA A 17 -1.79 6.12 -17.71
CA ALA A 17 -1.65 7.57 -17.50
C ALA A 17 -3.00 8.30 -17.73
N ALA A 18 -3.25 9.35 -16.94
CA ALA A 18 -4.43 10.22 -17.03
C ALA A 18 -5.78 9.47 -17.04
N ALA A 19 -5.84 8.34 -16.34
CA ALA A 19 -7.00 7.46 -16.34
C ALA A 19 -8.11 7.89 -15.36
N SER A 20 -7.83 8.87 -14.49
CA SER A 20 -8.83 9.48 -13.61
C SER A 20 -8.55 10.99 -13.45
N ILE A 21 -9.58 11.76 -13.13
CA ILE A 21 -9.50 13.21 -12.91
C ILE A 21 -9.90 13.51 -11.46
N ILE A 22 -9.06 14.25 -10.76
CA ILE A 22 -9.40 14.92 -9.51
C ILE A 22 -9.90 16.32 -9.87
N ALA A 23 -11.19 16.57 -9.62
CA ALA A 23 -11.81 17.86 -9.89
C ALA A 23 -11.24 18.94 -8.95
N ALA A 24 -11.15 20.18 -9.44
CA ALA A 24 -10.59 21.30 -8.70
C ALA A 24 -11.33 21.63 -7.38
N ASP A 25 -12.59 21.21 -7.24
CA ASP A 25 -13.42 21.39 -6.05
C ASP A 25 -13.36 20.20 -5.07
N THR A 26 -12.55 19.17 -5.36
CA THR A 26 -12.31 18.04 -4.47
C THR A 26 -11.71 18.53 -3.15
N LYS A 27 -12.43 18.31 -2.04
CA LYS A 27 -12.01 18.79 -0.72
C LYS A 27 -11.07 17.86 0.02
N PHE A 28 -11.18 16.55 -0.23
CA PHE A 28 -10.42 15.52 0.46
C PHE A 28 -9.90 14.50 -0.55
N ILE A 29 -8.62 14.15 -0.41
CA ILE A 29 -7.97 13.12 -1.21
C ILE A 29 -7.41 12.10 -0.24
N LEU A 30 -7.88 10.86 -0.34
CA LEU A 30 -7.28 9.73 0.35
C LEU A 30 -6.26 9.07 -0.56
N VAL A 31 -5.00 9.08 -0.13
CA VAL A 31 -3.90 8.40 -0.85
C VAL A 31 -3.54 7.14 -0.09
N GLU A 32 -3.53 6.00 -0.78
CA GLU A 32 -3.18 4.70 -0.21
C GLU A 32 -1.88 4.15 -0.82
N GLY A 33 -1.11 3.41 -0.02
CA GLY A 33 0.11 2.78 -0.48
C GLY A 33 1.02 2.32 0.66
N ASN A 34 1.88 1.35 0.38
CA ASN A 34 2.72 0.72 1.40
C ASN A 34 3.83 1.63 1.93
N TYR A 35 4.31 2.59 1.12
CA TYR A 35 5.53 3.36 1.42
C TYR A 35 5.28 4.83 1.78
N LEU A 36 4.03 5.27 1.92
CA LEU A 36 3.70 6.69 2.17
C LEU A 36 4.29 7.22 3.50
N LEU A 37 4.52 6.32 4.46
CA LEU A 37 5.14 6.63 5.76
C LEU A 37 6.61 6.20 5.87
N LEU A 38 7.20 5.63 4.83
CA LEU A 38 8.57 5.11 4.88
C LEU A 38 9.57 6.27 5.02
N ASP A 39 10.43 6.21 6.04
CA ASP A 39 11.45 7.22 6.32
C ASP A 39 12.74 6.98 5.53
N GLU A 40 12.60 6.86 4.21
CA GLU A 40 13.70 6.63 3.28
C GLU A 40 13.47 7.39 1.98
N GLU A 41 14.53 7.90 1.36
CA GLU A 41 14.42 8.52 0.04
C GLU A 41 14.01 7.49 -1.04
N PRO A 42 13.15 7.87 -2.00
CA PRO A 42 12.53 9.18 -2.17
C PRO A 42 11.22 9.38 -1.38
N TRP A 43 10.76 8.36 -0.64
CA TRP A 43 9.46 8.31 0.01
C TRP A 43 9.32 9.27 1.20
N SER A 44 10.41 9.51 1.91
CA SER A 44 10.52 10.53 2.96
C SER A 44 9.98 11.89 2.51
N ARG A 45 10.18 12.25 1.24
CA ARG A 45 9.73 13.51 0.63
C ARG A 45 8.20 13.65 0.53
N LEU A 46 7.45 12.58 0.74
CA LEU A 46 5.98 12.61 0.69
C LEU A 46 5.34 13.17 1.97
N ALA A 47 5.99 13.13 3.14
CA ALA A 47 5.41 13.63 4.40
C ALA A 47 4.77 15.01 4.28
N PRO A 48 5.50 16.05 3.80
CA PRO A 48 4.96 17.40 3.79
C PRO A 48 3.80 17.59 2.79
N LEU A 49 3.45 16.57 2.01
CA LEU A 49 2.34 16.62 1.06
C LEU A 49 1.01 16.15 1.68
N PHE A 50 1.02 15.60 2.89
CA PHE A 50 -0.16 15.07 3.56
C PHE A 50 -0.49 15.88 4.81
N ASP A 51 -1.75 16.27 4.96
CA ASP A 51 -2.24 16.96 6.16
C ASP A 51 -2.47 16.00 7.34
N PHE A 52 -2.71 14.72 7.05
CA PHE A 52 -3.02 13.68 8.03
C PHE A 52 -2.62 12.31 7.51
N SER A 53 -2.13 11.46 8.40
CA SER A 53 -1.62 10.13 8.07
C SER A 53 -2.22 9.02 8.94
N ILE A 54 -2.52 7.89 8.31
CA ILE A 54 -3.10 6.71 8.95
C ILE A 54 -2.19 5.51 8.69
N PHE A 55 -1.85 4.78 9.74
CA PHE A 55 -1.22 3.47 9.63
C PHE A 55 -2.19 2.38 10.06
N VAL A 56 -2.35 1.36 9.21
CA VAL A 56 -3.18 0.18 9.52
C VAL A 56 -2.27 -0.90 10.08
N ASP A 57 -2.37 -1.15 11.38
CA ASP A 57 -1.53 -2.09 12.10
C ASP A 57 -2.20 -3.46 12.17
N VAL A 58 -1.65 -4.42 11.42
CA VAL A 58 -2.18 -5.78 11.29
C VAL A 58 -1.12 -6.77 11.78
N PRO A 59 -1.49 -7.72 12.65
CA PRO A 59 -0.58 -8.78 13.07
C PRO A 59 0.01 -9.53 11.87
N ARG A 60 1.31 -9.83 11.92
CA ARG A 60 2.04 -10.53 10.85
C ARG A 60 1.34 -11.82 10.40
N ALA A 61 0.87 -12.63 11.34
CA ALA A 61 0.19 -13.89 11.02
C ALA A 61 -1.09 -13.67 10.18
N GLU A 62 -1.83 -12.59 10.45
CA GLU A 62 -3.03 -12.25 9.67
C GLU A 62 -2.66 -11.70 8.29
N LEU A 63 -1.58 -10.91 8.18
CA LEU A 63 -1.05 -10.48 6.88
C LEU A 63 -0.66 -11.68 6.02
N GLU A 64 0.11 -12.62 6.57
CA GLU A 64 0.51 -13.85 5.88
C GLU A 64 -0.72 -14.68 5.45
N ARG A 65 -1.72 -14.84 6.33
CA ARG A 65 -2.97 -15.55 6.01
C ARG A 65 -3.71 -14.91 4.82
N ARG A 66 -3.92 -13.58 4.85
CA ARG A 66 -4.61 -12.85 3.78
C ARG A 66 -3.83 -12.84 2.47
N LEU A 67 -2.50 -12.81 2.53
CA LEU A 67 -1.66 -12.87 1.34
C LEU A 67 -1.74 -14.24 0.67
N LEU A 68 -1.71 -15.33 1.45
CA LEU A 68 -1.90 -16.68 0.93
C LEU A 68 -3.27 -16.81 0.25
N GLU A 69 -4.33 -16.37 0.93
CA GLU A 69 -5.71 -16.37 0.39
C GLU A 69 -5.79 -15.61 -0.95
N ARG A 70 -5.21 -14.40 -1.02
CA ARG A 70 -5.15 -13.61 -2.26
C ARG A 70 -4.40 -14.31 -3.40
N TRP A 71 -3.29 -14.98 -3.10
CA TRP A 71 -2.53 -15.71 -4.14
C TRP A 71 -3.25 -16.97 -4.62
N HIS A 72 -4.01 -17.63 -3.75
CA HIS A 72 -4.90 -18.72 -4.13
C HIS A 72 -6.02 -18.27 -5.06
N GLU A 73 -6.64 -17.13 -4.79
CA GLU A 73 -7.64 -16.53 -5.68
C GLU A 73 -7.05 -16.22 -7.08
N HIS A 74 -5.75 -15.95 -7.16
CA HIS A 74 -5.01 -15.78 -8.42
C HIS A 74 -4.51 -17.10 -9.04
N GLY A 75 -4.90 -18.26 -8.50
CA GLY A 75 -4.61 -19.58 -9.05
C GLY A 75 -3.18 -20.10 -8.82
N ARG A 76 -2.42 -19.52 -7.88
CA ARG A 76 -1.10 -20.04 -7.51
C ARG A 76 -1.21 -21.24 -6.57
N SER A 77 -0.24 -22.16 -6.67
CA SER A 77 -0.06 -23.24 -5.70
C SER A 77 0.34 -22.69 -4.32
N ASP A 78 0.06 -23.42 -3.24
CA ASP A 78 0.48 -23.06 -1.88
C ASP A 78 1.99 -22.81 -1.79
N ASP A 79 2.80 -23.68 -2.38
CA ASP A 79 4.26 -23.59 -2.30
C ASP A 79 4.78 -22.35 -3.04
N ASP A 80 4.25 -22.06 -4.24
CA ASP A 80 4.62 -20.86 -4.99
C ASP A 80 4.16 -19.58 -4.30
N ALA A 81 2.97 -19.59 -3.70
CA ALA A 81 2.44 -18.47 -2.94
C ALA A 81 3.31 -18.18 -1.71
N ARG A 82 3.67 -19.21 -0.93
CA ARG A 82 4.57 -19.09 0.23
C ARG A 82 5.95 -18.57 -0.17
N ALA A 83 6.53 -19.10 -1.24
CA ALA A 83 7.83 -18.67 -1.74
C ALA A 83 7.80 -17.21 -2.21
N TRP A 84 6.71 -16.78 -2.86
CA TRP A 84 6.53 -15.38 -3.27
C TRP A 84 6.36 -14.45 -2.08
N ILE A 85 5.51 -14.82 -1.12
CA ILE A 85 5.29 -14.04 0.10
C ILE A 85 6.60 -13.84 0.86
N ALA A 86 7.39 -14.91 1.02
CA ALA A 86 8.67 -14.86 1.72
C ALA A 86 9.73 -14.00 1.00
N SER A 87 9.74 -14.01 -0.34
CA SER A 87 10.76 -13.32 -1.14
C SER A 87 10.39 -11.88 -1.54
N ASN A 88 9.10 -11.55 -1.60
CA ASN A 88 8.61 -10.27 -2.10
C ASN A 88 7.75 -9.50 -1.08
N ASP A 89 6.66 -10.10 -0.57
CA ASP A 89 5.72 -9.37 0.29
C ASP A 89 6.34 -9.08 1.68
N MET A 90 6.90 -10.10 2.35
CA MET A 90 7.41 -9.96 3.72
C MET A 90 8.60 -9.00 3.85
N PRO A 91 9.60 -9.03 2.95
CA PRO A 91 10.69 -8.05 3.02
C PRO A 91 10.20 -6.60 2.93
N ASN A 92 9.16 -6.34 2.13
CA ASN A 92 8.58 -5.01 2.02
C ASN A 92 7.82 -4.60 3.29
N ILE A 93 7.05 -5.53 3.88
CA ILE A 93 6.36 -5.30 5.16
C ILE A 93 7.39 -5.02 6.26
N ASP A 94 8.41 -5.87 6.38
CA ASP A 94 9.46 -5.73 7.38
C ASP A 94 10.22 -4.41 7.23
N ARG A 95 10.50 -3.98 5.99
CA ARG A 95 11.12 -2.68 5.70
C ARG A 95 10.26 -1.52 6.18
N VAL A 96 8.96 -1.53 5.89
CA VAL A 96 8.04 -0.48 6.33
C VAL A 96 7.91 -0.46 7.85
N LEU A 97 7.71 -1.62 8.49
CA LEU A 97 7.57 -1.70 9.95
C LEU A 97 8.81 -1.21 10.68
N ALA A 98 10.00 -1.53 10.16
CA ALA A 98 11.26 -1.14 10.78
C ALA A 98 11.61 0.34 10.61
N ARG A 99 11.10 1.01 9.58
CA ARG A 99 11.59 2.34 9.14
C ARG A 99 10.50 3.34 8.82
N ARG A 100 9.25 3.08 9.20
CA ARG A 100 8.18 4.08 9.04
C ARG A 100 8.32 5.18 10.09
N ARG A 101 7.85 6.37 9.72
CA ARG A 101 7.58 7.45 10.66
C ARG A 101 6.32 7.14 11.49
N PRO A 102 6.15 7.83 12.64
CA PRO A 102 4.87 7.85 13.33
C PRO A 102 3.75 8.32 12.40
N ALA A 103 2.56 7.75 12.56
CA ALA A 103 1.34 8.21 11.90
C ALA A 103 0.51 9.02 12.90
N ASP A 104 -0.33 9.92 12.42
CA ASP A 104 -1.25 10.69 13.26
C ASP A 104 -2.31 9.78 13.91
N LEU A 105 -2.71 8.72 13.19
CA LEU A 105 -3.61 7.69 13.68
C LEU A 105 -3.08 6.30 13.34
N VAL A 106 -3.10 5.41 14.33
CA VAL A 106 -2.88 3.97 14.13
C VAL A 106 -4.20 3.24 14.35
N ILE A 107 -4.65 2.51 13.34
CA ILE A 107 -5.84 1.66 13.42
C ILE A 107 -5.38 0.22 13.56
N GLY A 108 -5.64 -0.38 14.72
CA GLY A 108 -5.32 -1.78 14.97
C GLY A 108 -6.34 -2.73 14.36
N TYR A 109 -5.86 -3.90 13.91
CA TYR A 109 -6.72 -4.99 13.47
C TYR A 109 -7.64 -5.49 14.61
N GLN A 110 -8.90 -5.76 14.27
CA GLN A 110 -9.85 -6.49 15.12
C GLN A 110 -10.29 -7.73 14.32
N PRO A 111 -10.17 -8.96 14.89
CA PRO A 111 -10.57 -10.19 14.23
C PRO A 111 -12.06 -10.27 13.87
#